data_AF-A0A838NJF4-F1
#
_entry.id   AF-A0A838NJF4-F1
#
_cell.length_a   1.000
_cell.length_b   1.000
_cell.length_c   1.000
_cell.angle_alpha   90.00
_cell.angle_beta   90.00
_cell.angle_gamma   90.00
#
_symmetry.space_group_name_H-M   'P 1'
#
loop_
_entity.id
_entity.type
_entity.pdbx_description
1 polymer ?
#
loop_
_entity_poly.entity_id
_entity_poly.type
_entity_poly.pdbx_seq_one_letter_code
_entity_poly.pdbx_strand_id
1 'polypeptide(L)'
;MKLKVPPAAARALAVPAMRVLATTWRIRTEHEERWRRLYQAKRPHVFLLWHEVLLPLLWHHRRQDIAIVVSENRDGQYLADFALALGYRAVRGSSSRGAARALHGAVRELQA
;
A
#
# COMPACT_ATOMS: atom_id res chain seq x y z
N MET A 1 -2.30 12.74 13.42
CA MET A 1 -3.62 12.90 14.10
C MET A 1 -3.78 11.70 15.03
N LYS A 2 -3.92 11.86 16.35
CA LYS A 2 -4.01 10.69 17.26
C LYS A 2 -5.40 10.05 17.14
N LEU A 3 -5.54 9.04 16.27
CA LEU A 3 -6.73 8.20 16.22
C LEU A 3 -6.97 7.59 17.60
N LYS A 4 -8.13 7.86 18.21
CA LYS A 4 -8.55 7.28 19.49
C LYS A 4 -9.19 5.89 19.35
N VAL A 5 -9.10 5.30 18.15
CA VAL A 5 -9.75 4.02 17.82
C VAL A 5 -8.80 2.85 18.12
N PRO A 6 -9.26 1.80 18.83
CA PRO A 6 -8.49 0.58 19.04
C PRO A 6 -8.05 -0.05 17.69
N PRO A 7 -6.82 -0.57 17.58
CA PRO A 7 -6.33 -1.18 16.34
C PRO A 7 -7.22 -2.31 15.80
N ALA A 8 -7.81 -3.11 16.69
CA ALA A 8 -8.73 -4.17 16.31
C ALA A 8 -10.03 -3.63 15.67
N ALA A 9 -10.63 -2.59 16.28
CA ALA A 9 -11.82 -1.95 15.74
C ALA A 9 -11.53 -1.25 14.41
N ALA A 10 -10.37 -0.57 14.31
CA ALA A 10 -9.92 0.04 13.06
C ALA A 10 -9.75 -1.02 11.95
N ARG A 11 -9.11 -2.16 12.24
CA ARG A 11 -8.98 -3.27 11.28
C ARG A 11 -10.34 -3.84 10.84
N ALA A 12 -11.25 -4.07 11.79
CA ALA A 12 -12.56 -4.66 11.50
C ALA A 12 -13.43 -3.76 10.61
N LEU A 13 -13.37 -2.44 10.82
CA LEU A 13 -14.20 -1.47 10.11
C LEU A 13 -13.55 -0.89 8.86
N ALA A 14 -12.22 -0.87 8.75
CA ALA A 14 -11.53 -0.21 7.64
C ALA A 14 -11.86 -0.83 6.29
N VAL A 15 -11.85 -2.17 6.14
CA VAL A 15 -12.12 -2.81 4.85
C VAL A 15 -13.59 -2.68 4.42
N PRO A 16 -14.60 -2.90 5.28
CA PRO A 16 -16.00 -2.62 4.93
C PRO A 16 -16.26 -1.16 4.60
N ALA A 17 -15.75 -0.22 5.39
CA ALA A 17 -15.89 1.21 5.13
C ALA A 17 -15.23 1.59 3.79
N MET A 18 -14.04 1.04 3.53
CA MET A 18 -13.35 1.20 2.25
C MET A 18 -14.20 0.65 1.09
N ARG A 19 -14.77 -0.55 1.21
CA ARG A 19 -15.64 -1.12 0.16
C ARG A 19 -16.79 -0.18 -0.19
N VAL A 20 -17.48 0.35 0.81
CA VAL A 20 -18.59 1.30 0.62
C VAL A 20 -18.08 2.59 -0.01
N LEU A 21 -16.97 3.15 0.47
CA LEU A 21 -16.39 4.35 -0.12
C LEU A 21 -16.02 4.12 -1.59
N ALA A 22 -15.43 2.97 -1.90
CA ALA A 22 -14.99 2.64 -3.25
C ALA A 22 -16.12 2.48 -4.27
N THR A 23 -17.37 2.22 -3.84
CA THR A 23 -18.51 2.21 -4.77
C THR A 23 -18.82 3.60 -5.32
N THR A 24 -18.34 4.66 -4.65
CA THR A 24 -18.51 6.04 -5.13
C THR A 24 -17.48 6.44 -6.18
N TRP A 25 -16.43 5.63 -6.39
CA TRP A 25 -15.32 5.99 -7.26
C TRP A 25 -15.51 5.52 -8.69
N ARG A 26 -15.15 6.40 -9.63
CA ARG A 26 -15.01 6.09 -11.06
C ARG A 26 -13.55 6.23 -11.44
N ILE A 27 -12.86 5.11 -11.54
CA ILE A 27 -11.42 5.07 -11.82
C ILE A 27 -11.23 4.95 -13.33
N ARG A 28 -10.42 5.84 -13.90
CA ARG A 28 -9.90 5.73 -15.26
C ARG A 28 -8.39 5.65 -15.18
N THR A 29 -7.81 4.70 -15.90
CA THR A 29 -6.37 4.50 -15.99
C THR A 29 -5.89 5.05 -17.31
N GLU A 30 -4.77 5.76 -17.29
CA GLU A 30 -4.04 6.16 -18.49
C GLU A 30 -2.74 5.38 -18.54
N HIS A 31 -2.39 4.89 -19.73
CA HIS A 31 -1.14 4.17 -19.97
C HIS A 31 -0.93 2.90 -19.12
N GLU A 32 -2.02 2.22 -18.74
CA GLU A 32 -1.98 1.00 -17.94
C GLU A 32 -1.13 -0.10 -18.60
N GLU A 33 -1.14 -0.14 -19.93
CA GLU A 33 -0.38 -1.09 -20.71
C GLU A 33 1.13 -1.02 -20.44
N ARG A 34 1.66 0.14 -20.05
CA ARG A 34 3.11 0.33 -19.83
C ARG A 34 3.60 -0.46 -18.63
N TRP A 35 2.96 -0.30 -17.48
CA TRP A 35 3.35 -1.03 -16.28
C TRP A 35 2.92 -2.50 -16.36
N ARG A 36 1.76 -2.79 -16.96
CA ARG A 36 1.26 -4.17 -17.09
C ARG A 36 2.20 -5.04 -17.93
N ARG A 37 2.85 -4.48 -18.96
CA ARG A 37 3.91 -5.17 -19.71
C ARG A 37 5.12 -5.51 -18.83
N LEU A 38 5.55 -4.61 -17.96
CA LEU A 38 6.64 -4.88 -17.01
C LEU A 38 6.26 -5.99 -16.03
N TYR A 39 5.03 -5.94 -15.50
CA TYR A 39 4.49 -6.96 -14.61
C TYR A 39 4.42 -8.33 -15.28
N GLN A 40 3.86 -8.43 -16.48
CA GLN A 40 3.77 -9.69 -17.24
C GLN A 40 5.15 -10.25 -17.61
N ALA A 41 6.10 -9.38 -17.94
CA ALA A 41 7.48 -9.75 -18.21
C ALA A 41 8.30 -10.04 -16.94
N LYS A 42 7.68 -10.03 -15.76
CA LYS A 42 8.34 -10.20 -14.45
C LYS A 42 9.55 -9.28 -14.27
N ARG A 43 9.46 -8.05 -14.81
CA ARG A 43 10.52 -7.05 -14.68
C ARG A 43 10.31 -6.25 -13.40
N PRO A 44 11.34 -6.09 -12.55
CA PRO A 44 11.24 -5.26 -11.35
C PRO A 44 10.84 -3.82 -11.72
N HIS A 45 9.85 -3.28 -11.01
CA HIS A 45 9.37 -1.91 -11.21
C HIS A 45 8.82 -1.34 -9.91
N VAL A 46 8.84 0.00 -9.80
CA VAL A 46 8.39 0.73 -8.62
C VAL A 46 7.28 1.69 -9.03
N PHE A 47 6.19 1.68 -8.28
CA PHE A 47 5.14 2.70 -8.42
C PHE A 47 5.52 3.95 -7.61
N LEU A 48 5.34 5.11 -8.24
CA LEU A 48 5.40 6.40 -7.57
C LEU A 48 3.98 6.93 -7.41
N LEU A 49 3.68 7.47 -6.24
CA LEU A 49 2.35 8.00 -5.94
C LEU A 49 2.41 9.30 -5.16
N TRP A 50 1.36 10.09 -5.34
CA TRP A 50 1.06 11.25 -4.51
C TRP A 50 0.27 10.79 -3.28
N HIS A 51 0.61 11.31 -2.11
CA HIS A 51 -0.01 10.89 -0.84
C HIS A 51 -1.52 11.19 -0.78
N GLU A 52 -1.97 12.20 -1.54
CA GLU A 52 -3.35 12.70 -1.53
C GLU A 52 -4.37 11.68 -2.09
N VAL A 53 -3.90 10.72 -2.89
CA VAL A 53 -4.74 9.71 -3.56
C VAL A 53 -4.47 8.29 -3.07
N LEU A 54 -3.93 8.16 -1.86
CA LEU A 54 -3.51 6.88 -1.30
C LEU A 54 -4.63 5.83 -1.24
N LEU A 55 -5.84 6.21 -0.79
CA LEU A 55 -6.94 5.25 -0.66
C LEU A 55 -7.45 4.73 -2.02
N PRO A 56 -7.73 5.60 -3.03
CA PRO A 56 -8.01 5.15 -4.40
C PRO A 56 -6.96 4.20 -4.97
N LEU A 57 -5.67 4.52 -4.80
CA LEU A 57 -4.58 3.71 -5.32
C LEU A 57 -4.48 2.35 -4.61
N LEU A 58 -4.54 2.32 -3.28
CA LEU A 58 -4.53 1.08 -2.51
C LEU A 58 -5.75 0.20 -2.82
N TRP A 59 -6.89 0.81 -3.09
CA TRP A 59 -8.04 0.03 -3.50
C TRP A 59 -7.87 -0.52 -4.92
N HIS A 60 -7.45 0.32 -5.88
CA HIS A 60 -7.33 -0.07 -7.28
C HIS A 60 -6.32 -1.21 -7.49
N HIS A 61 -5.18 -1.14 -6.82
CA HIS A 61 -4.07 -2.09 -6.96
C HIS A 61 -4.11 -3.26 -5.95
N ARG A 62 -5.23 -3.46 -5.24
CA ARG A 62 -5.37 -4.52 -4.23
C ARG A 62 -5.20 -5.91 -4.85
N ARG A 63 -4.53 -6.81 -4.14
CA ARG A 63 -4.29 -8.22 -4.55
C ARG A 63 -3.54 -8.36 -5.90
N GLN A 64 -2.66 -7.42 -6.22
CA GLN A 64 -1.82 -7.46 -7.43
C GLN A 64 -0.35 -7.79 -7.13
N ASP A 65 -0.09 -8.45 -6.00
CA ASP A 65 1.26 -8.83 -5.58
C ASP A 65 2.23 -7.65 -5.38
N ILE A 66 1.74 -6.58 -4.77
CA ILE A 66 2.51 -5.35 -4.53
C ILE A 66 2.94 -5.27 -3.07
N ALA A 67 4.19 -4.87 -2.86
CA ALA A 67 4.71 -4.46 -1.56
C ALA A 67 4.69 -2.94 -1.41
N ILE A 68 4.31 -2.44 -0.23
CA ILE A 68 4.38 -1.02 0.11
C ILE A 68 5.42 -0.77 1.19
N VAL A 69 6.14 0.35 1.10
CA VAL A 69 7.05 0.82 2.14
C VAL A 69 6.29 1.77 3.07
N VAL A 70 6.23 1.45 4.36
CA VAL A 70 5.40 2.18 5.34
C VAL A 70 6.17 2.46 6.62
N SER A 71 5.90 3.63 7.21
CA SER A 71 6.52 4.09 8.46
C SER A 71 6.33 3.12 9.64
N GLU A 72 7.32 3.04 10.53
CA GLU A 72 7.26 2.35 11.82
C GLU A 72 6.40 3.10 12.86
N ASN A 73 5.98 4.34 12.58
CA ASN A 73 5.14 5.08 13.50
C ASN A 73 3.72 4.49 13.60
N ARG A 74 2.94 4.98 14.57
CA ARG A 74 1.58 4.50 14.85
C ARG A 74 0.64 4.67 13.65
N ASP A 75 0.71 5.78 12.93
CA ASP A 75 -0.14 6.04 11.76
C ASP A 75 0.21 5.06 10.62
N GLY A 76 1.50 4.76 10.44
CA GLY A 76 2.00 3.73 9.54
C GLY A 76 1.58 2.32 9.94
N GLN A 77 1.39 2.02 11.22
CA GLN A 77 0.82 0.74 11.65
C GLN A 77 -0.61 0.56 11.15
N TYR A 78 -1.46 1.57 11.30
CA TYR A 78 -2.83 1.50 10.78
C TYR A 78 -2.85 1.31 9.26
N LEU A 79 -1.97 2.01 8.53
CA LEU A 79 -1.85 1.88 7.09
C LEU A 79 -1.35 0.49 6.67
N ALA A 80 -0.32 -0.03 7.34
CA ALA A 80 0.23 -1.35 7.05
C ALA A 80 -0.82 -2.44 7.29
N ASP A 81 -1.54 -2.37 8.41
CA ASP A 81 -2.61 -3.32 8.74
C ASP A 81 -3.73 -3.32 7.72
N PHE A 82 -4.13 -2.13 7.29
CA PHE A 82 -5.14 -1.95 6.27
C PHE A 82 -4.68 -2.49 4.91
N ALA A 83 -3.45 -2.18 4.50
CA ALA A 83 -2.89 -2.68 3.25
C ALA A 83 -2.74 -4.21 3.25
N LEU A 84 -2.30 -4.81 4.35
CA LEU A 84 -2.27 -6.27 4.52
C LEU A 84 -3.66 -6.88 4.32
N ALA A 85 -4.69 -6.27 4.90
CA ALA A 85 -6.08 -6.73 4.73
C ALA A 85 -6.61 -6.58 3.29
N LEU A 86 -6.03 -5.67 2.49
CA LEU A 86 -6.29 -5.53 1.06
C LEU A 86 -5.46 -6.50 0.19
N GLY A 87 -4.51 -7.25 0.78
CA GLY A 87 -3.68 -8.23 0.07
C GLY A 87 -2.36 -7.66 -0.46
N TYR A 88 -1.83 -6.60 0.17
CA TYR A 88 -0.47 -6.13 -0.06
C TYR A 88 0.53 -6.82 0.86
N ARG A 89 1.81 -6.74 0.52
CA ARG A 89 2.92 -6.91 1.46
C ARG A 89 3.32 -5.56 2.05
N ALA A 90 3.91 -5.55 3.24
CA ALA A 90 4.33 -4.32 3.90
C ALA A 90 5.79 -4.40 4.36
N VAL A 91 6.63 -3.54 3.80
CA VAL A 91 8.01 -3.31 4.23
C VAL A 91 8.02 -2.15 5.23
N ARG A 92 8.50 -2.39 6.45
CA ARG A 92 8.50 -1.38 7.52
C ARG A 92 9.86 -0.71 7.66
N GLY A 93 9.85 0.61 7.85
CA GLY A 93 11.03 1.37 8.27
C GLY A 93 10.70 2.79 8.71
N SER A 94 11.70 3.52 9.17
CA SER A 94 11.59 4.92 9.59
C SER A 94 12.66 5.75 8.88
N SER A 95 12.38 7.02 8.60
CA SER A 95 13.33 7.93 7.93
C SER A 95 14.60 8.21 8.75
N SER A 96 14.65 7.78 10.02
CA SER A 96 15.83 7.86 10.88
C SER A 96 16.56 6.51 10.93
N ARG A 97 16.24 5.66 11.92
CA ARG A 97 16.99 4.43 12.22
C ARG A 97 16.59 3.24 11.33
N GLY A 98 15.45 3.31 10.65
CA GLY A 98 14.90 2.20 9.87
C GLY A 98 15.04 2.33 8.35
N ALA A 99 15.69 3.37 7.84
CA ALA A 99 15.70 3.70 6.41
C ALA A 99 16.46 2.63 5.60
N ALA A 100 17.63 2.23 6.08
CA ALA A 100 18.43 1.17 5.45
C ALA A 100 17.68 -0.18 5.43
N ARG A 101 16.95 -0.52 6.50
CA ARG A 101 16.14 -1.75 6.55
C ARG A 101 14.98 -1.70 5.57
N ALA A 102 14.27 -0.58 5.47
CA ALA A 102 13.21 -0.42 4.49
C ALA A 102 13.72 -0.51 3.06
N LEU A 103 14.85 0.15 2.75
CA LEU A 103 15.47 0.06 1.43
C LEU A 103 15.87 -1.37 1.09
N HIS A 104 16.57 -2.05 2.00
CA HIS A 104 16.97 -3.43 1.80
C HIS A 104 15.75 -4.37 1.63
N GLY A 105 14.70 -4.17 2.43
CA GLY A 105 13.44 -4.90 2.27
C GLY A 105 12.80 -4.66 0.91
N ALA A 106 12.73 -3.41 0.44
CA ALA A 106 12.20 -3.07 -0.87
C ALA A 106 13.01 -3.71 -2.01
N VAL A 107 14.35 -3.75 -1.90
CA VAL A 107 15.20 -4.43 -2.88
C VAL A 107 14.92 -5.94 -2.92
N ARG A 108 14.72 -6.58 -1.76
CA ARG A 108 14.37 -8.01 -1.70
C ARG A 108 13.02 -8.30 -2.36
N GLU A 109 12.03 -7.43 -2.18
CA GLU A 109 10.72 -7.54 -2.84
C GLU A 109 10.84 -7.43 -4.37
N LEU A 110 11.79 -6.64 -4.87
CA LEU A 110 12.07 -6.51 -6.30
C LEU A 110 12.82 -7.71 -6.90
N GLN A 111 13.39 -8.57 -6.06
CA GLN A 111 14.18 -9.74 -6.47
C GLN A 111 13.42 -11.07 -6.33
N ALA A 112 12.27 -11.06 -5.66
CA ALA A 112 11.42 -12.23 -5.42
C ALA A 112 10.58 -12.60 -6.65
#